data_AF-A0A7L4JIR6-F1
#
_entry.id   AF-A0A7L4JIR6-F1
#
_cell.length_a   1.000
_cell.length_b   1.000
_cell.length_c   1.000
_cell.angle_alpha   90.00
_cell.angle_beta   90.00
_cell.angle_gamma   90.00
#
_symmetry.space_group_name_H-M   'P 1'
#
loop_
_entity.id
_entity.type
_entity.pdbx_description
1 polymer ?
#
loop_
_entity_poly.entity_id
_entity_poly.type
_entity_poly.pdbx_seq_one_letter_code
_entity_poly.pdbx_strand_id
1 'polypeptide(L)'
;GTVCDDSWGLRDAQVTCRQVRCGHALALAGAGEFGPGEGPIWLDEVTCRGTEAALELCPAHTWGQHNCHHGEDAGVVCAGETQTARCAPRCDPGVPPGVTQVCPQVRLVNGSSRCVGRVEVLHEHRWGTVCDDTWDMADAQV
;
A
#
# COMPACT_ATOMS: atom_id res chain seq x y z
N GLY A 1 -4.99 -10.97 -16.05
CA GLY A 1 -6.42 -10.68 -16.15
C GLY A 1 -6.77 -9.59 -15.17
N THR A 2 -7.72 -8.73 -15.51
CA THR A 2 -7.98 -7.44 -14.85
C THR A 2 -9.42 -7.31 -14.35
N VAL A 3 -9.77 -6.16 -13.78
CA VAL A 3 -11.10 -5.82 -13.27
C VAL A 3 -11.53 -4.51 -13.93
N CYS A 4 -12.77 -4.41 -14.39
CA CYS A 4 -13.29 -3.18 -14.99
C CYS A 4 -13.58 -2.10 -13.94
N ASP A 5 -13.43 -0.83 -14.31
CA ASP A 5 -13.70 0.34 -13.47
C ASP A 5 -15.16 0.79 -13.49
N ASP A 6 -16.03 0.14 -14.27
CA ASP A 6 -17.48 0.31 -14.19
C ASP A 6 -17.99 -0.01 -12.77
N SER A 7 -18.66 0.98 -12.17
CA SER A 7 -19.09 1.01 -10.77
C SER A 7 -17.98 0.84 -9.71
N TRP A 8 -16.70 0.90 -10.10
CA TRP A 8 -15.57 0.77 -9.17
C TRP A 8 -15.52 1.94 -8.19
N GLY A 9 -15.74 1.62 -6.91
CA GLY A 9 -15.87 2.60 -5.84
C GLY A 9 -14.90 2.38 -4.67
N LEU A 10 -14.94 3.32 -3.71
CA LEU A 10 -14.09 3.27 -2.52
C LEU A 10 -14.32 2.02 -1.66
N ARG A 11 -15.49 1.37 -1.74
CA ARG A 11 -15.78 0.14 -0.99
C ARG A 11 -15.06 -1.06 -1.60
N ASP A 12 -14.97 -1.11 -2.92
CA ASP A 12 -14.27 -2.16 -3.68
C ASP A 12 -12.75 -2.03 -3.47
N ALA A 13 -12.27 -0.78 -3.55
CA ALA A 13 -10.92 -0.41 -3.18
C ALA A 13 -10.59 -0.78 -1.72
N GLN A 14 -11.51 -0.55 -0.78
CA GLN A 14 -11.30 -0.89 0.63
C GLN A 14 -11.18 -2.40 0.85
N VAL A 15 -12.03 -3.20 0.20
CA VAL A 15 -11.93 -4.67 0.24
C VAL A 15 -10.58 -5.11 -0.34
N THR A 16 -10.18 -4.53 -1.47
CA THR A 16 -8.92 -4.83 -2.15
C THR A 16 -7.71 -4.52 -1.27
N CYS A 17 -7.59 -3.29 -0.74
CA CYS A 17 -6.48 -2.89 0.13
C CYS A 17 -6.40 -3.74 1.40
N ARG A 18 -7.55 -4.12 1.97
CA ARG A 18 -7.60 -5.02 3.13
C ARG A 18 -7.16 -6.45 2.77
N GLN A 19 -7.66 -6.99 1.65
CA GLN A 19 -7.32 -8.32 1.15
C GLN A 19 -5.81 -8.48 0.97
N VAL A 20 -5.13 -7.46 0.43
CA VAL A 20 -3.67 -7.44 0.24
C VAL A 20 -2.87 -6.92 1.45
N ARG A 21 -3.54 -6.61 2.58
CA ARG A 21 -2.94 -6.11 3.84
C ARG A 21 -2.16 -4.79 3.71
N CYS A 22 -2.54 -3.95 2.75
CA CYS A 22 -1.97 -2.62 2.54
C CYS A 22 -2.77 -1.50 3.22
N GLY A 23 -3.55 -1.82 4.26
CA GLY A 23 -4.34 -0.84 5.02
C GLY A 23 -5.67 -0.53 4.36
N HIS A 24 -6.09 0.74 4.43
CA HIS A 24 -7.35 1.23 3.84
C HIS A 24 -7.09 1.90 2.48
N ALA A 25 -8.13 2.02 1.67
CA ALA A 25 -8.07 2.75 0.41
C ALA A 25 -7.94 4.25 0.65
N LEU A 26 -6.98 4.89 -0.03
CA LEU A 26 -6.79 6.34 -0.02
C LEU A 26 -7.49 7.01 -1.21
N ALA A 27 -7.37 6.40 -2.39
CA ALA A 27 -7.95 6.90 -3.61
C ALA A 27 -8.25 5.75 -4.58
N LEU A 28 -9.18 6.02 -5.49
CA LEU A 28 -9.33 5.24 -6.70
C LEU A 28 -8.31 5.75 -7.70
N ALA A 29 -7.62 4.84 -8.38
CA ALA A 29 -6.82 5.20 -9.53
C ALA A 29 -7.66 4.92 -10.77
N GLY A 30 -7.90 5.97 -11.55
CA GLY A 30 -8.68 5.85 -12.78
C GLY A 30 -7.90 5.16 -13.88
N ALA A 31 -8.64 4.69 -14.87
CA ALA A 31 -8.15 4.29 -16.20
C ALA A 31 -6.93 5.12 -16.66
N GLY A 32 -5.77 4.47 -16.79
CA GLY A 32 -4.55 5.05 -17.36
C GLY A 32 -3.50 5.56 -16.37
N GLU A 33 -3.78 5.61 -15.07
CA GLU A 33 -2.76 6.00 -14.06
C GLU A 33 -1.61 4.97 -13.96
N PHE A 34 -1.94 3.68 -14.10
CA PHE A 34 -0.97 2.58 -14.07
C PHE A 34 -0.76 1.89 -15.43
N GLY A 35 -1.39 2.43 -16.47
CA GLY A 35 -1.43 1.83 -17.80
C GLY A 35 -2.44 0.67 -17.94
N PRO A 36 -2.82 0.32 -19.17
CA PRO A 36 -3.73 -0.78 -19.45
C PRO A 36 -3.08 -2.12 -19.09
N GLY A 37 -3.86 -3.06 -18.57
CA GLY A 37 -3.44 -4.44 -18.39
C GLY A 37 -3.49 -5.25 -19.69
N GLU A 38 -3.30 -6.55 -19.56
CA GLU A 38 -3.36 -7.51 -20.66
C GLU A 38 -4.14 -8.78 -20.27
N GLY A 39 -4.72 -9.43 -21.28
CA GLY A 39 -5.42 -10.72 -21.16
C GLY A 39 -6.93 -10.57 -20.89
N PRO A 40 -7.55 -11.51 -20.17
CA PRO A 40 -8.99 -11.44 -19.90
C PRO A 40 -9.34 -10.41 -18.82
N ILE A 41 -10.47 -9.70 -18.96
CA ILE A 41 -11.06 -8.90 -17.88
C ILE A 41 -12.05 -9.82 -17.15
N TRP A 42 -11.83 -10.04 -15.86
CA TRP A 42 -12.52 -11.10 -15.11
C TRP A 42 -13.77 -10.63 -14.39
N LEU A 43 -13.73 -9.40 -13.86
CA LEU A 43 -14.79 -8.83 -13.05
C LEU A 43 -15.23 -7.50 -13.63
N ASP A 44 -16.52 -7.23 -13.53
CA ASP A 44 -17.21 -6.05 -14.04
C ASP A 44 -18.37 -5.72 -13.10
N GLU A 45 -18.72 -4.43 -12.99
CA GLU A 45 -19.78 -3.91 -12.12
C GLU A 45 -19.64 -4.40 -10.66
N VAL A 46 -18.41 -4.32 -10.13
CA VAL A 46 -18.12 -4.76 -8.75
C VAL A 46 -18.72 -3.77 -7.76
N THR A 47 -19.58 -4.27 -6.86
CA THR A 47 -20.34 -3.45 -5.91
C THR A 47 -20.27 -4.00 -4.49
N CYS A 48 -19.09 -3.94 -3.89
CA CYS A 48 -18.82 -4.38 -2.53
C CYS A 48 -19.60 -3.56 -1.48
N ARG A 49 -20.00 -4.22 -0.40
CA ARG A 49 -20.46 -3.58 0.84
C ARG A 49 -19.31 -2.93 1.61
N GLY A 50 -18.07 -3.42 1.43
CA GLY A 50 -16.85 -2.99 2.13
C GLY A 50 -16.43 -3.95 3.25
N THR A 51 -17.21 -4.99 3.51
CA THR A 51 -17.01 -5.95 4.62
C THR A 51 -16.54 -7.32 4.15
N GLU A 52 -16.54 -7.56 2.84
CA GLU A 52 -16.15 -8.79 2.18
C GLU A 52 -14.66 -9.10 2.43
N ALA A 53 -14.34 -10.36 2.71
CA ALA A 53 -12.96 -10.77 2.97
C ALA A 53 -12.07 -10.71 1.71
N ALA A 54 -12.67 -10.80 0.53
CA ALA A 54 -12.00 -10.76 -0.76
C ALA A 54 -12.93 -10.20 -1.85
N LEU A 55 -12.34 -9.68 -2.92
CA LEU A 55 -13.05 -9.06 -4.04
C LEU A 55 -14.00 -10.02 -4.77
N GLU A 56 -13.63 -11.30 -4.85
CA GLU A 56 -14.45 -12.37 -5.45
C GLU A 56 -15.78 -12.63 -4.71
N LEU A 57 -15.92 -12.14 -3.48
CA LEU A 57 -17.13 -12.28 -2.67
C LEU A 57 -18.06 -11.08 -2.80
N CYS A 58 -17.65 -10.04 -3.52
CA CYS A 58 -18.50 -8.90 -3.80
C CYS A 58 -19.52 -9.24 -4.89
N PRO A 59 -20.73 -8.67 -4.84
CA PRO A 59 -21.63 -8.69 -5.98
C PRO A 59 -20.93 -8.09 -7.21
N ALA A 60 -20.98 -8.81 -8.32
CA ALA A 60 -20.39 -8.45 -9.59
C ALA A 60 -21.14 -9.18 -10.71
N HIS A 61 -20.87 -8.81 -11.97
CA HIS A 61 -21.30 -9.59 -13.11
C HIS A 61 -20.66 -10.99 -13.12
N THR A 62 -21.21 -11.87 -13.97
CA THR A 62 -20.65 -13.22 -14.12
C THR A 62 -19.21 -13.13 -14.60
N TRP A 63 -18.31 -13.93 -14.03
CA TRP A 63 -16.90 -13.92 -14.38
C TRP A 63 -16.65 -13.98 -15.89
N GLY A 64 -15.88 -13.03 -16.40
CA GLY A 64 -15.55 -12.89 -17.82
C GLY A 64 -16.68 -12.35 -18.70
N GLN A 65 -17.83 -11.97 -18.15
CA GLN A 65 -18.84 -11.18 -18.87
C GLN A 65 -18.66 -9.70 -18.53
N HIS A 66 -18.21 -8.95 -19.52
CA HIS A 66 -18.00 -7.51 -19.44
C HIS A 66 -18.16 -6.89 -20.83
N ASN A 67 -18.42 -5.60 -20.89
CA ASN A 67 -18.36 -4.77 -22.09
C ASN A 67 -17.06 -3.91 -22.15
N CYS A 68 -16.20 -4.03 -21.13
CA CYS A 68 -15.03 -3.18 -20.98
C CYS A 68 -13.84 -3.57 -21.87
N HIS A 69 -12.94 -2.62 -22.10
CA HIS A 69 -11.60 -2.80 -22.66
C HIS A 69 -10.51 -2.46 -21.62
N HIS A 70 -9.24 -2.79 -21.87
CA HIS A 70 -8.14 -2.53 -20.91
C HIS A 70 -7.85 -1.05 -20.62
N GLY A 71 -8.51 -0.14 -21.35
CA GLY A 71 -8.50 1.27 -21.01
C GLY A 71 -9.44 1.60 -19.85
N GLU A 72 -10.20 0.62 -19.35
CA GLU A 72 -11.16 0.70 -18.24
C GLU A 72 -10.73 -0.24 -17.11
N ASP A 73 -9.44 -0.57 -17.03
CA ASP A 73 -8.93 -1.41 -15.93
C ASP A 73 -8.87 -0.61 -14.62
N ALA A 74 -9.55 -1.12 -13.59
CA ALA A 74 -9.66 -0.50 -12.29
C ALA A 74 -8.34 -0.50 -11.50
N GLY A 75 -8.06 0.63 -10.83
CA GLY A 75 -6.92 0.79 -9.94
C GLY A 75 -7.29 1.30 -8.54
N VAL A 76 -6.37 1.12 -7.59
CA VAL A 76 -6.51 1.61 -6.21
C VAL A 76 -5.17 2.04 -5.64
N VAL A 77 -5.19 3.13 -4.87
CA VAL A 77 -4.07 3.60 -4.04
C VAL A 77 -4.38 3.25 -2.58
N CYS A 78 -3.52 2.45 -1.95
CA CYS A 78 -3.70 2.00 -0.56
C CYS A 78 -2.81 2.79 0.41
N ALA A 79 -3.23 2.91 1.67
CA ALA A 79 -2.46 3.58 2.72
C ALA A 79 -1.10 2.95 3.03
N GLY A 80 -0.85 1.72 2.56
CA GLY A 80 0.45 1.06 2.61
C GLY A 80 1.48 1.62 1.63
N GLU A 81 1.08 2.43 0.65
CA GLU A 81 1.99 3.03 -0.33
C GLU A 81 2.79 4.20 0.26
N THR A 82 2.24 4.88 1.27
CA THR A 82 2.98 5.84 2.12
C THR A 82 3.78 5.17 3.24
N GLN A 83 3.80 3.83 3.33
CA GLN A 83 4.60 3.06 4.29
C GLN A 83 5.89 2.51 3.65
N THR A 84 6.74 3.39 3.12
CA THR A 84 8.17 3.17 3.35
C THR A 84 8.42 3.51 4.82
N ALA A 85 8.55 2.47 5.65
CA ALA A 85 8.66 2.45 7.11
C ALA A 85 7.33 2.57 7.88
N ARG A 86 6.80 1.43 8.32
CA ARG A 86 5.98 1.42 9.54
C ARG A 86 6.86 1.86 10.70
N CYS A 87 6.66 3.07 11.17
CA CYS A 87 6.13 3.29 12.50
C CYS A 87 5.62 4.72 12.63
N ALA A 88 4.32 4.88 12.82
CA ALA A 88 3.75 6.18 13.13
C ALA A 88 4.29 6.69 14.49
N PRO A 89 4.48 8.01 14.64
CA PRO A 89 4.86 8.60 15.91
C PRO A 89 3.64 8.62 16.84
N ARG A 90 3.87 8.16 18.09
CA ARG A 90 2.95 8.06 19.25
C ARG A 90 2.12 6.79 19.30
N CYS A 91 2.23 6.10 20.44
CA CYS A 91 1.42 4.96 20.83
C CYS A 91 -0.06 5.35 20.79
N ASP A 92 -0.77 4.96 19.73
CA ASP A 92 -2.22 5.04 19.70
C ASP A 92 -2.79 4.02 20.72
N PRO A 93 -3.59 4.46 21.72
CA PRO A 93 -4.22 3.55 22.69
C PRO A 93 -5.20 2.53 22.07
N GLY A 94 -5.45 2.62 20.76
CA GLY A 94 -6.39 1.79 20.01
C GLY A 94 -5.78 0.56 19.33
N VAL A 95 -4.47 0.30 19.46
CA VAL A 95 -3.87 -0.93 18.91
C VAL A 95 -4.21 -2.11 19.84
N PRO A 96 -4.85 -3.19 19.33
CA PRO A 96 -5.18 -4.35 20.16
C PRO A 96 -3.91 -5.00 20.73
N PRO A 97 -3.93 -5.48 22.00
CA PRO A 97 -2.81 -6.24 22.54
C PRO A 97 -2.58 -7.49 21.69
N GLY A 98 -1.36 -7.63 21.16
CA GLY A 98 -0.96 -8.72 20.26
C GLY A 98 -0.25 -8.28 18.98
N VAL A 99 -0.19 -6.98 18.69
CA VAL A 99 0.64 -6.44 17.62
C VAL A 99 2.00 -6.00 18.20
N THR A 100 3.05 -6.78 17.96
CA THR A 100 4.43 -6.34 18.21
C THR A 100 4.78 -5.27 17.19
N GLN A 101 4.79 -4.02 17.62
CA GLN A 101 5.19 -2.89 16.78
C GLN A 101 6.71 -2.93 16.56
N VAL A 102 7.11 -3.34 15.36
CA VAL A 102 8.51 -3.29 14.93
C VAL A 102 8.74 -1.97 14.21
N CYS A 103 9.28 -0.98 14.94
CA CYS A 103 9.78 0.24 14.33
C CYS A 103 11.21 0.01 13.87
N PRO A 104 11.56 0.35 12.62
CA PRO A 104 12.95 0.44 12.22
C PRO A 104 13.67 1.37 13.18
N GLN A 105 14.70 0.86 13.85
CA GLN A 105 15.55 1.68 14.74
C GLN A 105 16.46 2.62 13.93
N VAL A 106 16.45 2.50 12.59
CA VAL A 106 17.28 3.27 11.65
C VAL A 106 16.40 3.77 10.50
N ARG A 107 16.66 5.00 10.04
CA ARG A 107 16.04 5.57 8.83
C ARG A 107 17.06 6.33 7.99
N LEU A 108 16.75 6.48 6.69
CA LEU A 108 17.47 7.36 5.78
C LEU A 108 16.64 8.61 5.54
N VAL A 109 17.23 9.78 5.77
CA VAL A 109 16.56 11.07 5.56
C VAL A 109 17.29 11.91 4.52
N ASN A 110 16.55 12.76 3.81
CA ASN A 110 17.10 13.70 2.82
C ASN A 110 17.88 13.07 1.65
N GLY A 111 17.54 11.86 1.20
CA GLY A 111 18.05 11.35 -0.07
C GLY A 111 16.99 11.34 -1.17
N SER A 112 17.43 11.08 -2.40
CA SER A 112 16.58 11.05 -3.60
C SER A 112 15.64 9.84 -3.69
N SER A 113 15.80 8.87 -2.79
CA SER A 113 14.95 7.70 -2.70
C SER A 113 14.96 7.14 -1.28
N ARG A 114 14.07 6.19 -1.00
CA ARG A 114 14.04 5.45 0.28
C ARG A 114 15.32 4.68 0.60
N CYS A 115 16.21 4.48 -0.37
CA CYS A 115 17.46 3.72 -0.22
C CYS A 115 18.71 4.64 -0.18
N VAL A 116 18.51 5.96 -0.09
CA VAL A 116 19.60 6.95 -0.04
C VAL A 116 19.26 7.98 1.02
N GLY A 117 20.24 8.44 1.78
CA GLY A 117 20.04 9.54 2.73
C GLY A 117 21.03 9.50 3.88
N ARG A 118 20.93 10.49 4.76
CA ARG A 118 21.62 10.51 6.05
C ARG A 118 21.02 9.45 6.96
N VAL A 119 21.87 8.65 7.59
CA VAL A 119 21.48 7.66 8.58
C VAL A 119 21.10 8.36 9.89
N GLU A 120 19.90 8.09 10.38
CA GLU A 120 19.44 8.50 11.70
C GLU A 120 18.97 7.30 12.51
N VAL A 121 19.28 7.29 13.81
CA VAL A 121 18.99 6.19 14.74
C VAL A 121 18.00 6.66 15.81
N LEU A 122 17.02 5.83 16.14
CA LEU A 122 16.05 6.08 17.20
C LEU A 122 16.58 5.56 18.54
N HIS A 123 16.86 6.47 19.47
CA HIS A 123 17.28 6.15 20.83
C HIS A 123 16.47 6.98 21.84
N GLU A 124 15.91 6.33 22.88
CA GLU A 124 15.07 6.99 23.89
C GLU A 124 13.96 7.89 23.29
N HIS A 125 13.28 7.41 22.26
CA HIS A 125 12.23 8.14 21.55
C HIS A 125 12.70 9.44 20.86
N ARG A 126 14.00 9.57 20.59
CA ARG A 126 14.61 10.69 19.88
C ARG A 126 15.44 10.19 18.71
N TRP A 127 15.36 10.89 17.58
CA TRP A 127 16.21 10.63 16.43
C TRP A 127 17.53 11.37 16.61
N GLY A 128 18.63 10.63 16.47
CA GLY A 128 20.00 11.15 16.48
C GLY A 128 20.74 10.81 15.19
N THR A 129 21.86 11.50 14.96
CA THR A 129 22.78 11.23 13.85
C THR A 129 23.89 10.28 14.27
N VAL A 130 24.53 9.62 13.30
CA VAL A 130 25.72 8.79 13.51
C VAL A 130 26.98 9.63 13.21
N CYS A 131 28.03 9.47 14.03
CA CYS A 131 29.32 10.14 13.80
C CYS A 131 30.07 9.48 12.63
N ASP A 132 30.75 10.26 11.81
CA ASP A 132 31.41 9.78 10.59
C ASP A 132 32.92 9.51 10.74
N ASP A 133 33.52 9.75 11.92
CA ASP A 133 34.96 9.66 12.18
C ASP A 133 35.63 8.34 11.70
N THR A 134 34.87 7.23 11.70
CA THR A 134 35.32 5.93 11.19
C THR A 134 34.30 5.27 10.27
N TRP A 135 33.35 6.03 9.71
CA TRP A 135 32.27 5.47 8.90
C TRP A 135 32.77 5.14 7.49
N ASP A 136 32.76 3.86 7.14
CA ASP A 136 33.23 3.37 5.84
C ASP A 136 32.20 2.49 5.09
N MET A 137 32.64 1.89 3.98
CA MET A 137 31.76 1.06 3.15
C MET A 137 31.39 -0.28 3.80
N ALA A 138 32.18 -0.78 4.75
CA ALA A 138 31.81 -1.96 5.52
C ALA A 138 30.63 -1.64 6.45
N ASP A 139 30.59 -0.44 7.04
CA ASP A 139 29.46 0.03 7.85
C ASP A 139 28.18 0.25 7.04
N ALA A 140 28.30 0.48 5.72
CA ALA A 140 27.15 0.60 4.83
C ALA A 140 26.62 -0.76 4.31
N GLN A 141 27.32 -1.87 4.59
CA GLN A 141 27.00 -3.23 4.09
C GLN A 141 26.42 -4.17 5.15
N VAL A 142 26.22 -3.71 6.39
CA VAL A 142 25.64 -4.48 7.52
C VAL A 142 24.13 -4.66 7.46
#